data_AF-X1PQW6-F1
#
_entry.id   AF-X1PQW6-F1
#
_cell.length_a   1.000
_cell.length_b   1.000
_cell.length_c   1.000
_cell.angle_alpha   90.00
_cell.angle_beta   90.00
_cell.angle_gamma   90.00
#
_symmetry.space_group_name_H-M   'P 1'
#
loop_
_entity.id
_entity.type
_entity.pdbx_description
1 polymer ?
#
loop_
_entity_poly.entity_id
_entity_poly.type
_entity_poly.pdbx_seq_one_letter_code
_entity_poly.pdbx_strand_id
1 'polypeptide(L)'
;GGIYRDVWLHVTDRLHITDAVDANIVAGGGIFVSYPSVSETLAQVQVKTHVNNENATSKDCGVETYIVDSNNMVVAEMSSTQTIPADSDHTFTQSATIANPSLWHPDHPNLYTVYTHVLDGGTPVDNYQTRIGIRSIEFTKAEGFKINGQVLRFRGANRVQDYPYVGFAMGNYGQRRDVLKLKEAGFEYVRTSHCRPHDPAFFRCLRRVGALWF
;
A
#
# COMPACT_ATOMS: atom_id res chain seq x y z
N GLY A 1 -1.60 -26.89 11.82
CA GLY A 1 -0.75 -26.34 10.75
C GLY A 1 -1.35 -26.73 9.41
N GLY A 2 -1.27 -25.85 8.42
CA GLY A 2 -1.88 -26.03 7.09
C GLY A 2 -1.86 -24.73 6.30
N ILE A 3 -2.50 -24.71 5.13
CA ILE A 3 -2.72 -23.48 4.35
C ILE A 3 -3.92 -22.76 4.98
N TYR A 4 -3.64 -21.80 5.86
CA TYR A 4 -4.67 -21.07 6.62
C TYR A 4 -4.97 -19.67 6.05
N ARG A 5 -4.36 -19.32 4.91
CA ARG A 5 -4.52 -18.04 4.19
C ARG A 5 -4.81 -18.27 2.72
N ASP A 6 -5.28 -17.22 2.08
CA ASP A 6 -5.55 -17.19 0.64
C ASP A 6 -4.29 -17.52 -0.17
N VAL A 7 -4.49 -18.28 -1.24
CA VAL A 7 -3.47 -18.61 -2.26
C VAL A 7 -3.89 -17.93 -3.56
N TRP A 8 -2.92 -17.30 -4.22
CA TRP A 8 -3.13 -16.54 -5.46
C TRP A 8 -2.27 -17.14 -6.57
N LEU A 9 -2.81 -17.16 -7.80
CA LEU A 9 -2.06 -17.45 -9.01
C LEU A 9 -2.04 -16.17 -9.84
N HIS A 10 -0.85 -15.60 -10.02
CA HIS A 10 -0.64 -14.42 -10.84
C HIS A 10 -0.10 -14.87 -12.20
N VAL A 11 -0.76 -14.44 -13.28
CA VAL A 11 -0.31 -14.67 -14.66
C VAL A 11 -0.01 -13.31 -15.25
N THR A 12 1.26 -13.05 -15.50
CA THR A 12 1.77 -11.78 -16.01
C THR A 12 2.48 -11.99 -17.34
N ASP A 13 2.72 -10.90 -18.06
CA ASP A 13 3.61 -10.93 -19.22
C ASP A 13 5.08 -11.10 -18.78
N ARG A 14 5.98 -11.36 -19.73
CA ARG A 14 7.43 -11.42 -19.48
C ARG A 14 8.01 -10.05 -19.10
N LEU A 15 7.36 -8.97 -19.51
CA LEU A 15 7.61 -7.64 -18.99
C LEU A 15 6.52 -7.32 -17.95
N HIS A 16 6.85 -7.38 -16.67
CA HIS A 16 5.86 -7.22 -15.60
C HIS A 16 6.42 -6.53 -14.35
N ILE A 17 5.51 -6.06 -13.51
CA ILE A 17 5.84 -5.54 -12.19
C ILE A 17 6.10 -6.74 -11.27
N THR A 18 7.31 -6.83 -10.72
CA THR A 18 7.69 -7.93 -9.80
C THR A 18 6.82 -7.94 -8.55
N ASP A 19 6.60 -9.09 -7.92
CA ASP A 19 6.04 -9.13 -6.58
C ASP A 19 7.12 -8.74 -5.55
N ALA A 20 6.73 -8.06 -4.47
CA ALA A 20 7.62 -7.74 -3.35
C ALA A 20 8.18 -8.99 -2.67
N VAL A 21 7.43 -10.09 -2.70
CA VAL A 21 7.85 -11.39 -2.17
C VAL A 21 8.87 -12.05 -3.09
N ASP A 22 8.67 -12.00 -4.40
CA ASP A 22 9.52 -12.67 -5.38
C ASP A 22 10.83 -11.93 -5.64
N ALA A 23 10.80 -10.60 -5.66
CA ALA A 23 12.00 -9.78 -5.87
C ALA A 23 13.02 -9.93 -4.74
N ASN A 24 12.58 -10.27 -3.52
CA ASN A 24 13.44 -10.41 -2.33
C ASN A 24 14.33 -9.18 -2.04
N ILE A 25 13.86 -7.98 -2.43
CA ILE A 25 14.57 -6.71 -2.20
C ILE A 25 13.99 -6.04 -0.94
N VAL A 26 14.84 -5.72 0.03
CA VAL A 26 14.42 -5.00 1.24
C VAL A 26 13.93 -3.60 0.88
N ALA A 27 12.69 -3.29 1.26
CA ALA A 27 12.03 -2.02 0.92
C ALA A 27 11.97 -1.73 -0.59
N GLY A 28 11.97 -2.80 -1.39
CA GLY A 28 11.80 -2.79 -2.84
C GLY A 28 11.02 -4.03 -3.28
N GLY A 29 10.91 -4.23 -4.59
CA GLY A 29 10.04 -5.26 -5.16
C GLY A 29 8.59 -4.78 -5.26
N GLY A 30 8.08 -4.81 -6.49
CA GLY A 30 6.76 -4.28 -6.84
C GLY A 30 6.65 -2.77 -6.72
N ILE A 31 5.52 -2.30 -6.18
CA ILE A 31 5.20 -0.88 -6.05
C ILE A 31 5.38 -0.44 -4.61
N PHE A 32 6.34 0.45 -4.40
CA PHE A 32 6.60 1.07 -3.12
C PHE A 32 6.25 2.57 -3.18
N VAL A 33 5.29 2.99 -2.36
CA VAL A 33 4.84 4.39 -2.29
C VAL A 33 5.30 5.01 -0.98
N SER A 34 6.03 6.12 -1.07
CA SER A 34 6.51 6.91 0.07
C SER A 34 6.02 8.35 -0.02
N TYR A 35 5.99 9.04 1.13
CA TYR A 35 5.59 10.44 1.24
C TYR A 35 6.72 11.22 1.90
N PRO A 36 7.68 11.77 1.13
CA PRO A 36 8.81 12.52 1.70
C PRO A 36 8.40 13.82 2.40
N SER A 37 7.33 14.47 1.95
CA SER A 37 6.81 15.70 2.56
C SER A 37 5.29 15.71 2.51
N VAL A 38 4.65 15.97 3.64
CA VAL A 38 3.19 16.02 3.76
C VAL A 38 2.80 17.21 4.63
N SER A 39 2.08 18.15 4.04
CA SER A 39 1.40 19.25 4.74
C SER A 39 -0.08 19.29 4.34
N GLU A 40 -0.86 20.14 5.00
CA GLU A 40 -2.27 20.39 4.64
C GLU A 40 -2.44 21.02 3.25
N THR A 41 -1.40 21.72 2.77
CA THR A 41 -1.44 22.43 1.48
C THR A 41 -0.76 21.65 0.36
N LEU A 42 0.20 20.78 0.67
CA LEU A 42 1.01 20.09 -0.32
C LEU A 42 1.49 18.73 0.22
N ALA A 43 1.25 17.67 -0.55
CA ALA A 43 1.89 16.37 -0.32
C ALA A 43 2.74 15.97 -1.53
N GLN A 44 3.99 15.65 -1.27
CA GLN A 44 4.86 15.00 -2.24
C GLN A 44 4.70 13.48 -2.10
N VAL A 45 4.33 12.83 -3.19
CA VAL A 45 4.18 11.38 -3.29
C VAL A 45 5.28 10.86 -4.20
N GLN A 46 6.05 9.90 -3.73
CA GLN A 46 7.04 9.19 -4.53
C GLN A 46 6.57 7.74 -4.73
N VAL A 47 6.53 7.30 -5.98
CA VAL A 47 6.17 5.95 -6.39
C VAL A 47 7.40 5.30 -7.00
N LYS A 48 7.86 4.22 -6.38
CA LYS A 48 8.92 3.36 -6.91
C LYS A 48 8.29 2.11 -7.47
N THR A 49 8.44 1.88 -8.77
CA THR A 49 7.92 0.70 -9.46
C THR A 49 9.08 -0.13 -9.97
N HIS A 50 9.18 -1.36 -9.48
CA HIS A 50 10.18 -2.32 -9.92
C HIS A 50 9.61 -3.19 -11.04
N VAL A 51 10.19 -3.07 -12.23
CA VAL A 51 9.77 -3.81 -13.43
C VAL A 51 10.88 -4.79 -13.80
N ASN A 52 10.51 -6.03 -14.08
CA ASN A 52 11.42 -7.06 -14.57
C ASN A 52 11.13 -7.37 -16.04
N ASN A 53 12.19 -7.52 -16.83
CA ASN A 53 12.11 -7.95 -18.22
C ASN A 53 12.73 -9.34 -18.38
N GLU A 54 11.89 -10.37 -18.41
CA GLU A 54 12.29 -11.76 -18.66
C GLU A 54 12.36 -12.11 -20.16
N ASN A 55 12.25 -11.11 -21.04
CA ASN A 55 12.44 -11.33 -22.47
C ASN A 55 13.92 -11.47 -22.83
N ALA A 56 14.19 -12.28 -23.86
CA ALA A 56 15.53 -12.43 -24.45
C ALA A 56 16.00 -11.20 -25.25
N THR A 57 15.20 -10.15 -25.32
CA THR A 57 15.48 -8.91 -26.05
C THR A 57 15.23 -7.70 -25.15
N SER A 58 15.98 -6.61 -25.39
CA SER A 58 15.67 -5.32 -24.78
C SER A 58 14.28 -4.83 -25.18
N LYS A 59 13.56 -4.24 -24.24
CA LYS A 59 12.22 -3.69 -24.46
C LYS A 59 12.16 -2.24 -24.01
N ASP A 60 11.44 -1.42 -24.76
CA ASP A 60 11.17 -0.02 -24.40
C ASP A 60 9.98 0.01 -23.45
N CYS A 61 10.28 0.05 -22.15
CA CYS A 61 9.30 0.01 -21.09
C CYS A 61 8.84 1.42 -20.73
N GLY A 62 7.55 1.71 -20.90
CA GLY A 62 6.88 2.87 -20.32
C GLY A 62 6.19 2.51 -19.01
N VAL A 63 6.25 3.37 -18.01
CA VAL A 63 5.46 3.25 -16.77
C VAL A 63 4.62 4.50 -16.61
N GLU A 64 3.31 4.33 -16.66
CA GLU A 64 2.31 5.36 -16.42
C GLU A 64 1.68 5.14 -15.04
N THR A 65 1.70 6.17 -14.22
CA THR A 65 1.13 6.13 -12.87
C THR A 65 0.10 7.25 -12.71
N TYR A 66 -1.13 6.84 -12.39
CA TYR A 66 -2.25 7.73 -12.11
C TYR A 66 -2.61 7.67 -10.63
N ILE A 67 -2.64 8.82 -9.97
CA ILE A 67 -3.14 8.93 -8.60
C ILE A 67 -4.56 9.46 -8.66
N VAL A 68 -5.50 8.71 -8.10
CA VAL A 68 -6.94 8.97 -8.14
C VAL A 68 -7.46 9.15 -6.71
N ASP A 69 -8.25 10.20 -6.49
CA ASP A 69 -8.86 10.48 -5.19
C ASP A 69 -10.08 9.59 -4.89
N SER A 70 -10.74 9.81 -3.75
CA SER A 70 -11.96 9.08 -3.36
C SER A 70 -13.17 9.38 -4.25
N ASN A 71 -13.13 10.46 -5.04
CA ASN A 71 -14.18 10.88 -5.96
C ASN A 71 -13.93 10.40 -7.40
N ASN A 72 -12.92 9.53 -7.61
CA ASN A 72 -12.47 9.05 -8.91
C ASN A 72 -11.88 10.15 -9.83
N MET A 73 -11.41 11.26 -9.25
CA MET A 73 -10.70 12.31 -9.98
C MET A 73 -9.20 12.02 -10.00
N VAL A 74 -8.57 12.15 -11.17
CA VAL A 74 -7.11 12.05 -11.31
C VAL A 74 -6.49 13.32 -10.72
N VAL A 75 -5.74 13.16 -9.62
CA VAL A 75 -5.06 14.26 -8.93
C VAL A 75 -3.60 14.42 -9.35
N ALA A 76 -3.00 13.37 -9.91
CA ALA A 76 -1.67 13.42 -10.49
C ALA A 76 -1.49 12.32 -11.53
N GLU A 77 -0.68 12.62 -12.55
CA GLU A 77 -0.27 11.70 -13.60
C GLU A 77 1.24 11.78 -13.76
N MET A 78 1.89 10.64 -13.94
CA MET A 78 3.34 10.53 -14.14
C MET A 78 3.61 9.50 -15.23
N SER A 79 4.48 9.83 -16.17
CA SER A 79 4.94 8.92 -17.21
C SER A 79 6.46 8.89 -17.23
N SER A 80 7.05 7.70 -17.26
CA SER A 80 8.50 7.52 -17.44
C SER A 80 8.78 6.38 -18.39
N THR A 81 9.69 6.58 -19.32
CA THR A 81 10.10 5.57 -20.30
C THR A 81 11.56 5.24 -20.13
N GLN A 82 11.90 3.95 -20.13
CA GLN A 82 13.28 3.47 -20.09
C GLN A 82 13.39 2.17 -20.88
N THR A 83 14.46 2.04 -21.66
CA THR A 83 14.81 0.77 -22.29
C THR A 83 15.43 -0.15 -21.24
N ILE A 84 14.80 -1.30 -20.99
CA ILE A 84 15.31 -2.33 -20.07
C ILE A 84 16.02 -3.39 -20.92
N PRO A 85 17.29 -3.74 -20.63
CA PRO A 85 17.99 -4.84 -21.29
C PRO A 85 17.26 -6.18 -21.16
N ALA A 86 17.67 -7.16 -21.95
CA ALA A 86 17.20 -8.54 -21.80
C ALA A 86 17.62 -9.10 -20.43
N ASP A 87 16.72 -9.85 -19.78
CA ASP A 87 16.96 -10.52 -18.49
C ASP A 87 17.48 -9.59 -17.39
N SER A 88 16.89 -8.40 -17.30
CA SER A 88 17.27 -7.35 -16.36
C SER A 88 16.05 -6.72 -15.71
N ASP A 89 16.22 -6.24 -14.49
CA ASP A 89 15.26 -5.41 -13.79
C ASP A 89 15.60 -3.92 -13.88
N HIS A 90 14.58 -3.07 -13.66
CA HIS A 90 14.75 -1.64 -13.50
C HIS A 90 13.75 -1.08 -12.49
N THR A 91 14.21 -0.15 -11.64
CA THR A 91 13.34 0.58 -10.71
C THR A 91 13.05 1.99 -11.19
N PHE A 92 11.82 2.22 -11.63
CA PHE A 92 11.34 3.56 -11.95
C PHE A 92 11.01 4.32 -10.66
N THR A 93 11.59 5.50 -10.47
CA THR A 93 11.24 6.38 -9.34
C THR A 93 10.55 7.62 -9.89
N GLN A 94 9.25 7.72 -9.66
CA GLN A 94 8.42 8.85 -10.08
C GLN A 94 7.99 9.65 -8.85
N SER A 95 7.89 10.98 -8.99
CA SER A 95 7.43 11.86 -7.93
C SER A 95 6.37 12.82 -8.43
N ALA A 96 5.25 12.91 -7.72
CA ALA A 96 4.17 13.85 -7.97
C ALA A 96 3.94 14.74 -6.75
N THR A 97 3.43 15.93 -7.01
CA THR A 97 3.00 16.88 -5.98
C THR A 97 1.49 17.04 -6.06
N ILE A 98 0.80 16.78 -4.95
CA ILE A 98 -0.64 16.93 -4.83
C ILE A 98 -0.92 18.18 -4.01
N ALA A 99 -1.61 19.16 -4.60
CA ALA A 99 -2.07 20.36 -3.91
C ALA A 99 -3.34 20.05 -3.10
N ASN A 100 -3.42 20.59 -1.88
CA ASN A 100 -4.54 20.41 -0.94
C ASN A 100 -4.96 18.93 -0.77
N PRO A 101 -4.03 18.04 -0.35
CA PRO A 101 -4.35 16.63 -0.21
C PRO A 101 -5.37 16.39 0.92
N SER A 102 -6.41 15.63 0.64
CA SER A 102 -7.24 15.01 1.67
C SER A 102 -6.41 14.01 2.48
N LEU A 103 -5.91 14.43 3.64
CA LEU A 103 -5.05 13.62 4.50
C LEU A 103 -5.84 12.46 5.11
N TRP A 104 -5.18 11.32 5.28
CA TRP A 104 -5.72 10.18 6.01
C TRP A 104 -5.61 10.46 7.50
N HIS A 105 -6.76 10.41 8.20
CA HIS A 105 -6.87 10.49 9.64
C HIS A 105 -7.73 9.32 10.16
N PRO A 106 -7.53 8.82 11.39
CA PRO A 106 -8.41 7.79 11.98
C PRO A 106 -9.90 8.14 11.98
N ASP A 107 -10.23 9.44 12.04
CA ASP A 107 -11.62 9.93 11.97
C ASP A 107 -12.08 10.17 10.52
N HIS A 108 -11.14 10.50 9.64
CA HIS A 108 -11.38 10.77 8.22
C HIS A 108 -10.44 9.91 7.36
N PRO A 109 -10.75 8.62 7.14
CA PRO A 109 -9.87 7.68 6.45
C PRO A 109 -9.87 7.89 4.93
N ASN A 110 -9.36 9.03 4.48
CA ASN A 110 -9.24 9.37 3.07
C ASN A 110 -8.19 8.48 2.39
N LEU A 111 -8.61 7.76 1.35
CA LEU A 111 -7.76 6.85 0.60
C LEU A 111 -7.69 7.31 -0.85
N TYR A 112 -6.49 7.23 -1.42
CA TYR A 112 -6.25 7.38 -2.85
C TYR A 112 -5.96 6.02 -3.46
N THR A 113 -6.17 5.92 -4.76
CA THR A 113 -5.82 4.76 -5.55
C THR A 113 -4.73 5.15 -6.53
N VAL A 114 -3.61 4.46 -6.49
CA VAL A 114 -2.54 4.55 -7.47
C VAL A 114 -2.75 3.44 -8.48
N TYR A 115 -3.01 3.80 -9.72
CA TYR A 115 -3.01 2.90 -10.86
C TYR A 115 -1.65 3.00 -11.52
N THR A 116 -0.98 1.87 -11.70
CA THR A 116 0.30 1.81 -12.41
C THR A 116 0.13 0.88 -13.59
N HIS A 117 0.44 1.39 -14.77
CA HIS A 117 0.39 0.67 -16.04
C HIS A 117 1.81 0.54 -16.57
N VAL A 118 2.19 -0.67 -16.99
CA VAL A 118 3.43 -0.92 -17.72
C VAL A 118 3.09 -1.04 -19.19
N LEU A 119 3.85 -0.35 -20.02
CA LEU A 119 3.72 -0.28 -21.46
C LEU A 119 4.96 -0.91 -22.10
N ASP A 120 4.78 -1.78 -23.09
CA ASP A 120 5.84 -2.22 -24.01
C ASP A 120 5.66 -1.50 -25.36
N GLY A 121 6.54 -0.58 -25.69
CA GLY A 121 6.47 0.17 -26.96
C GLY A 121 5.13 0.92 -27.15
N GLY A 122 4.49 1.34 -26.05
CA GLY A 122 3.19 2.02 -26.06
C GLY A 122 1.96 1.11 -25.91
N THR A 123 2.13 -0.21 -25.81
CA THR A 123 1.03 -1.15 -25.55
C THR A 123 0.99 -1.54 -24.08
N PRO A 124 -0.14 -1.41 -23.36
CA PRO A 124 -0.23 -1.82 -21.96
C PRO A 124 -0.10 -3.33 -21.82
N VAL A 125 0.89 -3.78 -21.06
CA VAL A 125 1.22 -5.20 -20.82
C VAL A 125 0.88 -5.65 -19.40
N ASP A 126 0.92 -4.73 -18.44
CA ASP A 126 0.62 -5.04 -17.04
C ASP A 126 -0.05 -3.85 -16.35
N ASN A 127 -0.88 -4.15 -15.34
CA ASN A 127 -1.59 -3.14 -14.58
C ASN A 127 -1.70 -3.54 -13.11
N TYR A 128 -1.39 -2.59 -12.23
CA TYR A 128 -1.45 -2.82 -10.79
C TYR A 128 -2.16 -1.67 -10.08
N GLN A 129 -2.97 -2.03 -9.09
CA GLN A 129 -3.74 -1.08 -8.29
C GLN A 129 -3.26 -1.11 -6.84
N THR A 130 -2.74 0.03 -6.37
CA THR A 130 -2.27 0.18 -5.00
C THR A 130 -3.09 1.24 -4.26
N ARG A 131 -3.67 0.87 -3.11
CA ARG A 131 -4.39 1.84 -2.26
C ARG A 131 -3.44 2.50 -1.28
N ILE A 132 -3.45 3.82 -1.28
CA ILE A 132 -2.55 4.66 -0.49
C ILE A 132 -3.35 5.61 0.40
N GLY A 133 -2.72 6.06 1.48
CA GLY A 133 -3.32 7.02 2.42
C GLY A 133 -2.23 7.97 2.84
N ILE A 134 -2.36 9.23 2.42
CA ILE A 134 -1.35 10.27 2.62
C ILE A 134 -1.47 10.75 4.07
N ARG A 135 -0.40 10.59 4.86
CA ARG A 135 -0.36 11.02 6.26
C ARG A 135 1.06 11.31 6.70
N SER A 136 1.21 12.28 7.60
CA SER A 136 2.45 12.46 8.36
C SER A 136 2.31 11.79 9.73
N ILE A 137 3.34 11.08 10.15
CA ILE A 137 3.42 10.44 11.47
C ILE A 137 4.71 10.89 12.14
N GLU A 138 4.58 11.48 13.32
CA GLU A 138 5.72 11.95 14.10
C GLU A 138 5.61 11.43 15.54
N PHE A 139 6.72 10.95 16.08
CA PHE A 139 6.82 10.57 17.49
C PHE A 139 7.87 11.46 18.14
N THR A 140 7.43 12.32 19.06
CA THR A 140 8.31 13.20 19.81
C THR A 140 8.29 12.83 21.29
N LYS A 141 9.45 12.94 21.96
CA LYS A 141 9.55 12.63 23.40
C LYS A 141 8.73 13.58 24.28
N ALA A 142 8.56 14.83 23.84
CA ALA A 142 7.89 15.87 24.61
C ALA A 142 6.35 15.81 24.49
N GLU A 143 5.84 15.58 23.28
CA GLU A 143 4.40 15.72 22.99
C GLU A 143 3.73 14.38 22.64
N GLY A 144 4.50 13.30 22.54
CA GLY A 144 4.02 11.97 22.21
C GLY A 144 3.83 11.78 20.70
N PHE A 145 2.78 11.05 20.31
CA PHE A 145 2.47 10.79 18.91
C PHE A 145 1.64 11.91 18.29
N LYS A 146 2.04 12.32 17.10
CA LYS A 146 1.33 13.25 16.24
C LYS A 146 1.01 12.60 14.90
N ILE A 147 -0.21 12.82 14.44
CA ILE A 147 -0.64 12.51 13.07
C ILE A 147 -1.09 13.81 12.41
N ASN A 148 -0.52 14.11 11.24
CA ASN A 148 -0.81 15.36 10.51
C ASN A 148 -0.67 16.61 11.40
N GLY A 149 0.34 16.65 12.28
CA GLY A 149 0.57 17.74 13.23
C GLY A 149 -0.30 17.73 14.50
N GLN A 150 -1.34 16.90 14.58
CA GLN A 150 -2.26 16.82 15.71
C GLN A 150 -1.85 15.72 16.70
N VAL A 151 -1.81 16.02 18.00
CA VAL A 151 -1.50 15.05 19.05
C VAL A 151 -2.68 14.09 19.21
N LEU A 152 -2.44 12.79 18.96
CA LEU A 152 -3.46 11.75 19.12
C LEU A 152 -3.13 10.85 20.31
N ARG A 153 -4.05 10.79 21.27
CA ARG A 153 -3.95 9.86 22.40
C ARG A 153 -4.64 8.55 22.04
N PHE A 154 -3.86 7.56 21.65
CA PHE A 154 -4.44 6.29 21.20
C PHE A 154 -5.03 5.47 22.33
N ARG A 155 -6.19 4.88 22.04
CA ARG A 155 -6.70 3.72 22.76
C ARG A 155 -6.35 2.47 21.96
N GLY A 156 -5.41 1.70 22.49
CA GLY A 156 -4.85 0.53 21.84
C GLY A 156 -5.47 -0.78 22.31
N ALA A 157 -5.68 -1.71 21.39
CA ALA A 157 -6.00 -3.11 21.70
C ALA A 157 -4.97 -4.05 21.09
N ASN A 158 -4.73 -5.19 21.74
CA ASN A 158 -3.94 -6.28 21.17
C ASN A 158 -4.89 -7.29 20.52
N ARG A 159 -4.51 -7.82 19.35
CA ARG A 159 -5.31 -8.83 18.66
C ARG A 159 -4.46 -9.97 18.14
N VAL A 160 -4.80 -11.20 18.53
CA VAL A 160 -4.29 -12.47 17.97
C VAL A 160 -5.28 -12.94 16.90
N GLN A 161 -4.79 -13.58 15.83
CA GLN A 161 -5.63 -14.09 14.72
C GLN A 161 -6.29 -15.45 14.99
N ASP A 162 -6.37 -15.88 16.25
CA ASP A 162 -6.94 -17.17 16.63
C ASP A 162 -8.45 -17.05 16.88
N TYR A 163 -9.20 -18.03 16.39
CA TYR A 163 -10.65 -18.12 16.55
C TYR A 163 -11.04 -19.48 17.15
N PRO A 164 -11.99 -19.50 18.09
CA PRO A 164 -12.55 -20.75 18.59
C PRO A 164 -13.02 -21.64 17.43
N TYR A 165 -12.68 -22.92 17.49
CA TYR A 165 -13.05 -23.98 16.53
C TYR A 165 -12.45 -23.91 15.11
N VAL A 166 -12.00 -22.74 14.66
CA VAL A 166 -11.43 -22.53 13.30
C VAL A 166 -9.91 -22.29 13.33
N GLY A 167 -9.37 -21.96 14.51
CA GLY A 167 -7.96 -21.64 14.67
C GLY A 167 -7.58 -20.40 13.87
N PHE A 168 -6.46 -20.49 13.15
CA PHE A 168 -5.95 -19.42 12.28
C PHE A 168 -6.60 -19.36 10.89
N ALA A 169 -7.41 -20.36 10.50
CA ALA A 169 -7.96 -20.48 9.14
C ALA A 169 -9.26 -19.66 8.94
N MET A 170 -9.40 -18.55 9.67
CA MET A 170 -10.60 -17.72 9.56
C MET A 170 -10.55 -16.86 8.30
N GLY A 171 -11.60 -16.97 7.49
CA GLY A 171 -11.73 -16.22 6.24
C GLY A 171 -11.77 -14.70 6.40
N ASN A 172 -11.61 -14.01 5.28
CA ASN A 172 -11.50 -12.54 5.19
C ASN A 172 -12.64 -11.77 5.88
N TYR A 173 -13.85 -12.33 5.90
CA TYR A 173 -14.99 -11.70 6.57
C TYR A 173 -14.80 -11.62 8.10
N GLY A 174 -14.28 -12.69 8.72
CA GLY A 174 -14.01 -12.70 10.16
C GLY A 174 -12.99 -11.64 10.55
N GLN A 175 -11.91 -11.54 9.78
CA GLN A 175 -10.87 -10.53 9.98
C GLN A 175 -11.44 -9.09 9.93
N ARG A 176 -12.35 -8.82 8.97
CA ARG A 176 -13.03 -7.51 8.86
C ARG A 176 -13.97 -7.25 10.03
N ARG A 177 -14.74 -8.25 10.45
CA ARG A 177 -15.65 -8.15 11.60
C ARG A 177 -14.91 -7.79 12.88
N ASP A 178 -13.75 -8.40 13.12
CA ASP A 178 -12.93 -8.08 14.29
C ASP A 178 -12.46 -6.62 14.28
N VAL A 179 -12.03 -6.10 13.11
CA VAL A 179 -11.66 -4.69 12.95
C VAL A 179 -12.84 -3.75 13.24
N LEU A 180 -14.03 -4.09 12.74
CA LEU A 180 -15.23 -3.28 12.97
C LEU A 180 -15.59 -3.23 14.46
N LYS A 181 -15.56 -4.38 15.15
CA LYS A 181 -15.80 -4.44 16.60
C LYS A 181 -14.78 -3.63 17.40
N LEU A 182 -13.52 -3.64 17.00
CA LEU A 182 -12.48 -2.82 17.63
C LEU A 182 -12.79 -1.33 17.46
N LYS A 183 -13.22 -0.91 16.26
CA LYS A 183 -13.60 0.47 15.98
C LYS A 183 -14.88 0.87 16.74
N GLU A 184 -15.89 0.00 16.80
CA GLU A 184 -17.13 0.21 17.57
C GLU A 184 -16.87 0.35 19.07
N ALA A 185 -15.89 -0.38 19.60
CA ALA A 185 -15.45 -0.24 20.99
C ALA A 185 -14.63 1.04 21.24
N GLY A 186 -14.33 1.84 20.21
CA GLY A 186 -13.58 3.09 20.31
C GLY A 186 -12.06 2.91 20.37
N PHE A 187 -11.54 1.77 19.88
CA PHE A 187 -10.10 1.59 19.71
C PHE A 187 -9.64 2.16 18.37
N GLU A 188 -8.60 2.99 18.43
CA GLU A 188 -8.01 3.68 17.27
C GLU A 188 -6.70 3.04 16.83
N TYR A 189 -6.13 2.19 17.68
CA TYR A 189 -4.85 1.55 17.47
C TYR A 189 -4.93 0.05 17.76
N VAL A 190 -4.36 -0.76 16.87
CA VAL A 190 -4.34 -2.21 17.04
C VAL A 190 -2.92 -2.75 16.92
N ARG A 191 -2.46 -3.39 17.99
CA ARG A 191 -1.19 -4.10 17.99
C ARG A 191 -1.40 -5.55 17.57
N THR A 192 -0.67 -5.96 16.53
CA THR A 192 -0.63 -7.33 16.03
C THR A 192 0.38 -8.16 16.85
N SER A 193 -0.08 -8.77 17.95
CA SER A 193 0.73 -9.60 18.86
C SER A 193 0.36 -11.09 18.65
N HIS A 194 1.25 -12.10 18.67
CA HIS A 194 2.72 -12.16 18.52
C HIS A 194 3.14 -12.76 17.16
N CYS A 195 2.18 -13.04 16.26
CA CYS A 195 2.43 -13.72 14.99
C CYS A 195 2.37 -12.73 13.82
N ARG A 196 3.47 -12.01 13.60
CA ARG A 196 3.61 -11.18 12.39
C ARG A 196 4.01 -12.05 11.19
N PRO A 197 3.49 -11.77 9.98
CA PRO A 197 2.41 -10.83 9.62
C PRO A 197 1.01 -11.46 9.79
N HIS A 198 -0.03 -10.67 10.08
CA HIS A 198 -1.45 -11.09 10.04
C HIS A 198 -2.00 -11.08 8.60
N ASP A 199 -3.24 -11.53 8.42
CA ASP A 199 -3.89 -11.59 7.11
C ASP A 199 -3.97 -10.22 6.39
N PRO A 200 -3.65 -10.12 5.07
CA PRO A 200 -3.73 -8.87 4.32
C PRO A 200 -5.10 -8.18 4.34
N ALA A 201 -6.21 -8.93 4.42
CA ALA A 201 -7.55 -8.39 4.52
C ALA A 201 -7.78 -7.60 5.81
N PHE A 202 -7.10 -7.96 6.90
CA PHE A 202 -7.14 -7.24 8.17
C PHE A 202 -6.56 -5.83 8.00
N PHE A 203 -5.35 -5.71 7.43
CA PHE A 203 -4.71 -4.42 7.19
C PHE A 203 -5.47 -3.55 6.19
N ARG A 204 -6.01 -4.15 5.12
CA ARG A 204 -6.90 -3.44 4.18
C ARG A 204 -8.13 -2.87 4.90
N CYS A 205 -8.69 -3.62 5.84
CA CYS A 205 -9.83 -3.15 6.61
C CYS A 205 -9.45 -2.01 7.57
N LEU A 206 -8.34 -2.14 8.31
CA LEU A 206 -7.84 -1.10 9.21
C LEU A 206 -7.62 0.24 8.49
N ARG A 207 -7.01 0.20 7.29
CA ARG A 207 -6.82 1.39 6.45
C ARG A 207 -8.15 2.04 6.06
N ARG A 208 -9.17 1.23 5.76
CA ARG A 208 -10.51 1.69 5.36
C ARG A 208 -11.32 2.27 6.52
N VAL A 209 -11.24 1.69 7.71
CA VAL A 209 -12.02 2.16 8.87
C VAL A 209 -11.35 3.29 9.64
N GLY A 210 -10.09 3.62 9.31
CA GLY A 210 -9.35 4.64 10.06
C GLY A 210 -8.84 4.09 11.40
N ALA A 211 -8.10 2.99 11.36
CA ALA A 211 -7.40 2.46 12.54
C ALA A 211 -5.91 2.32 12.24
N LEU A 212 -5.09 2.76 13.18
CA LEU A 212 -3.63 2.62 13.14
C LEU A 212 -3.23 1.23 13.62
N TRP A 213 -2.06 0.77 13.18
CA TRP A 213 -1.54 -0.54 13.59
C TRP A 213 -0.05 -0.53 13.83
N PHE A 214 0.39 -1.55 14.58
CA PHE A 214 1.79 -1.90 14.81
C PHE A 214 1.99 -3.39 14.68
#